data_AF-A0A535RD96-F1
#
_entry.id   AF-A0A535RD96-F1
#
_cell.length_a   1.000
_cell.length_b   1.000
_cell.length_c   1.000
_cell.angle_alpha   90.00
_cell.angle_beta   90.00
_cell.angle_gamma   90.00
#
_symmetry.space_group_name_H-M   'P 1'
#
loop_
_entity.id
_entity.type
_entity.pdbx_description
1 polymer ?
#
loop_
_entity_poly.entity_id
_entity_poly.type
_entity_poly.pdbx_seq_one_letter_code
_entity_poly.pdbx_strand_id
1 'polypeptide(L)'
;MEKKGARLFQQNADAFECGWNIVELDSRRQLRLKVNELLRLSHDPTLTTSEMQQHLLHGVATFGKQLATQLVRSLQRDDHQERQTIVWLLTLLNDAESVAPLRHMSRDSKLPRPVRLSASLALAGMGITPEMIDSHRQPRLYAIS
;
A
#
# COMPACT_ATOMS: atom_id res chain seq x y z
N MET A 1 44.40 -47.71 17.51
CA MET A 1 42.98 -47.57 17.89
C MET A 1 42.80 -46.09 18.21
N GLU A 2 41.96 -45.25 17.61
CA GLU A 2 40.85 -45.30 16.64
C GLU A 2 40.82 -43.89 15.99
N LYS A 3 40.99 -43.78 14.67
CA LYS A 3 39.93 -43.46 13.68
C LYS A 3 39.08 -42.20 13.96
N LYS A 4 39.34 -41.20 13.10
CA LYS A 4 38.37 -40.45 12.27
C LYS A 4 37.30 -39.62 12.98
N GLY A 5 37.28 -38.31 12.66
CA GLY A 5 36.09 -37.51 12.89
C GLY A 5 36.19 -36.04 12.51
N ALA A 6 36.75 -35.72 11.34
CA ALA A 6 36.52 -34.43 10.71
C ALA A 6 35.01 -34.24 10.47
N ARG A 7 34.36 -33.46 11.34
CA ARG A 7 33.05 -32.83 11.08
C ARG A 7 33.36 -31.38 10.73
N LEU A 8 33.85 -31.08 9.52
CA LEU A 8 33.03 -30.83 8.33
C LEU A 8 31.77 -30.04 8.69
N PHE A 9 31.87 -28.73 8.48
CA PHE A 9 30.85 -27.87 7.86
C PHE A 9 29.48 -28.55 7.65
N GLN A 10 28.60 -28.40 8.64
CA GLN A 10 27.18 -28.20 8.41
C GLN A 10 26.94 -26.79 8.97
N GLN A 11 27.21 -25.70 8.24
CA GLN A 11 26.38 -25.26 7.12
C GLN A 11 25.00 -25.93 7.20
N ASN A 12 24.21 -25.50 8.18
CA ASN A 12 22.77 -25.58 8.08
C ASN A 12 22.38 -24.81 6.83
N ALA A 13 22.38 -25.54 5.72
CA ALA A 13 21.78 -25.21 4.44
C ALA A 13 20.24 -25.29 4.57
N ASP A 14 19.71 -24.71 5.65
CA ASP A 14 18.33 -24.25 5.73
C ASP A 14 18.27 -22.78 5.32
N ALA A 15 19.09 -22.42 4.32
CA ALA A 15 18.79 -21.30 3.45
C ALA A 15 17.55 -21.71 2.65
N PHE A 16 16.41 -21.66 3.33
CA PHE A 16 15.09 -21.82 2.78
C PHE A 16 15.06 -21.21 1.40
N GLU A 17 14.75 -22.05 0.44
CA GLU A 17 14.31 -21.74 -0.91
C GLU A 17 13.47 -20.47 -0.93
N CYS A 18 14.14 -19.34 -1.06
CA CYS A 18 13.55 -18.08 -1.44
C CYS A 18 14.12 -17.79 -2.81
N GLY A 19 13.78 -18.70 -3.74
CA GLY A 19 13.89 -18.51 -5.18
C GLY A 19 12.94 -17.39 -5.62
N TRP A 20 13.15 -16.19 -5.10
CA TRP A 20 12.63 -14.99 -5.73
C TRP A 20 13.45 -14.85 -7.01
N ASN A 21 12.81 -15.07 -8.15
CA ASN A 21 13.39 -14.71 -9.44
C ASN A 21 13.99 -13.30 -9.32
N ILE A 22 15.27 -13.13 -9.66
CA ILE A 22 16.01 -11.87 -9.49
C ILE A 22 15.23 -10.67 -10.07
N VAL A 23 14.47 -10.92 -11.14
CA VAL A 23 13.55 -9.99 -11.81
C VAL A 23 12.37 -9.55 -10.91
N GLU A 24 11.79 -10.45 -10.13
CA GLU A 24 10.74 -10.14 -9.15
C GLU A 24 11.27 -9.36 -7.94
N LEU A 25 12.51 -9.59 -7.54
CA LEU A 25 13.18 -8.80 -6.50
C LEU A 25 13.44 -7.36 -6.97
N ASP A 26 13.93 -7.19 -8.19
CA ASP A 26 14.22 -5.86 -8.75
C ASP A 26 12.96 -5.04 -8.96
N SER A 27 11.87 -5.63 -9.47
CA SER A 27 10.57 -4.95 -9.58
C SER A 27 10.03 -4.49 -8.23
N ARG A 28 10.17 -5.31 -7.18
CA ARG A 28 9.81 -4.90 -5.80
C ARG A 28 10.68 -3.79 -5.26
N ARG A 29 11.98 -3.80 -5.58
CA ARG A 29 12.91 -2.75 -5.20
C ARG A 29 12.56 -1.44 -5.91
N GLN A 30 12.29 -1.48 -7.21
CA GLN A 30 11.85 -0.33 -8.00
C GLN A 30 10.53 0.25 -7.49
N LEU A 31 9.57 -0.60 -7.13
CA LEU A 31 8.32 -0.17 -6.49
C LEU A 31 8.55 0.58 -5.18
N ARG A 32 9.41 0.07 -4.30
CA ARG A 32 9.77 0.74 -3.05
C ARG A 32 10.48 2.07 -3.29
N LEU A 33 11.39 2.11 -4.27
CA LEU A 33 12.06 3.35 -4.67
C LEU A 33 11.06 4.36 -5.20
N LYS A 34 10.08 3.95 -6.01
CA LYS A 34 9.05 4.84 -6.53
C LYS A 34 8.17 5.42 -5.43
N VAL A 35 7.77 4.60 -4.45
CA VAL A 35 7.03 5.09 -3.28
C VAL A 35 7.85 6.12 -2.48
N ASN A 36 9.15 5.87 -2.28
CA ASN A 36 10.04 6.82 -1.62
C ASN A 36 10.23 8.12 -2.42
N GLU A 37 10.29 8.02 -3.75
CA GLU A 37 10.34 9.18 -4.64
C GLU A 37 9.05 10.01 -4.50
N LEU A 38 7.88 9.37 -4.51
CA LEU A 38 6.60 10.05 -4.29
C LEU A 38 6.53 10.71 -2.90
N LEU A 39 7.06 10.05 -1.87
CA LEU A 39 7.17 10.65 -0.55
C LEU A 39 8.06 11.90 -0.58
N ARG A 40 9.23 11.85 -1.23
CA ARG A 40 10.11 13.03 -1.35
C ARG A 40 9.42 14.17 -2.10
N LEU A 41 8.81 13.87 -3.24
CA LEU A 41 8.07 14.85 -4.05
C LEU A 41 6.93 15.52 -3.27
N SER A 42 6.26 14.79 -2.37
CA SER A 42 5.22 15.38 -1.52
C SER A 42 5.75 16.39 -0.49
N HIS A 43 7.04 16.34 -0.15
CA HIS A 43 7.69 17.30 0.74
C HIS A 43 8.19 18.53 -0.01
N ASP A 44 8.23 18.49 -1.35
CA ASP A 44 8.66 19.61 -2.16
C ASP A 44 7.52 20.65 -2.25
N PRO A 45 7.68 21.85 -1.68
CA PRO A 45 6.62 22.85 -1.59
C PRO A 45 6.25 23.47 -2.96
N THR A 46 7.06 23.21 -3.98
CA THR A 46 6.85 23.69 -5.35
C THR A 46 5.93 22.80 -6.17
N LEU A 47 5.66 21.57 -5.70
CA LEU A 47 4.89 20.60 -6.46
C LEU A 47 3.39 20.83 -6.29
N THR A 48 2.69 20.94 -7.41
CA THR A 48 1.23 21.03 -7.41
C THR A 48 0.58 19.66 -7.24
N THR A 49 -0.66 19.65 -6.76
CA THR A 49 -1.46 18.42 -6.63
C THR A 49 -1.66 17.73 -7.98
N SER A 50 -1.79 18.50 -9.06
CA SER A 50 -1.90 18.00 -10.44
C SER A 50 -0.64 17.29 -10.91
N GLU A 51 0.55 17.85 -10.65
CA GLU A 51 1.82 17.19 -10.96
C GLU A 51 1.99 15.91 -10.17
N MET A 52 1.61 15.92 -8.88
CA MET A 52 1.65 14.72 -8.06
C MET A 52 0.74 13.62 -8.59
N GLN A 53 -0.45 13.99 -9.07
CA GLN A 53 -1.36 13.07 -9.72
C GLN A 53 -0.78 12.51 -11.02
N GLN A 54 -0.08 13.33 -11.83
CA GLN A 54 0.63 12.86 -13.02
C GLN A 54 1.73 11.85 -12.67
N HIS A 55 2.52 12.10 -11.62
CA HIS A 55 3.54 11.16 -11.15
C HIS A 55 2.94 9.84 -10.65
N LEU A 56 1.79 9.90 -9.97
CA LEU A 56 1.04 8.73 -9.55
C LEU A 56 0.53 7.94 -10.75
N LEU A 57 -0.14 8.59 -11.71
CA LEU A 57 -0.67 7.93 -12.92
C LEU A 57 0.43 7.31 -13.76
N HIS A 58 1.58 7.99 -13.88
CA HIS A 58 2.76 7.42 -14.54
C HIS A 58 3.26 6.17 -13.82
N GLY A 59 3.35 6.21 -12.48
CA GLY A 59 3.70 5.03 -11.68
C GLY A 59 2.71 3.87 -11.85
N VAL A 60 1.41 4.15 -11.93
CA VAL A 60 0.39 3.14 -12.21
C VAL A 60 0.55 2.57 -13.61
N ALA A 61 0.87 3.40 -14.61
CA ALA A 61 1.13 2.92 -15.96
C ALA A 61 2.35 1.98 -16.03
N THR A 62 3.38 2.22 -15.22
CA THR A 62 4.60 1.39 -15.18
C THR A 62 4.42 0.11 -14.37
N PHE A 63 3.82 0.19 -13.17
CA PHE A 63 3.78 -0.92 -12.21
C PHE A 63 2.39 -1.55 -12.03
N GLY A 64 1.36 -0.94 -12.61
CA GLY A 64 -0.02 -1.37 -12.50
C GLY A 64 -0.53 -1.43 -11.05
N LYS A 65 -1.35 -2.44 -10.77
CA LYS A 65 -1.98 -2.70 -9.46
C LYS A 65 -0.97 -2.93 -8.33
N GLN A 66 0.28 -3.23 -8.66
CA GLN A 66 1.32 -3.45 -7.66
C GLN A 66 1.65 -2.16 -6.90
N LEU A 67 1.55 -0.98 -7.55
CA LEU A 67 1.79 0.29 -6.89
C LEU A 67 0.78 0.54 -5.76
N ALA A 68 -0.51 0.39 -6.06
CA ALA A 68 -1.58 0.54 -5.06
C ALA A 68 -1.39 -0.41 -3.87
N THR A 69 -1.07 -1.68 -4.15
CA THR A 69 -0.79 -2.67 -3.10
C THR A 69 0.42 -2.27 -2.24
N GLN A 70 1.48 -1.72 -2.85
CA GLN A 70 2.66 -1.25 -2.11
C GLN A 70 2.40 0.02 -1.31
N LEU A 71 1.57 0.94 -1.81
CA LEU A 71 1.13 2.11 -1.04
C LEU A 71 0.35 1.67 0.20
N VAL A 72 -0.58 0.72 0.07
CA VAL A 72 -1.31 0.16 1.21
C VAL A 72 -0.35 -0.49 2.22
N ARG A 73 0.63 -1.28 1.75
CA ARG A 73 1.67 -1.86 2.64
C ARG A 73 2.49 -0.79 3.34
N SER A 74 2.74 0.35 2.68
CA SER A 74 3.54 1.44 3.24
C SER A 74 2.82 2.18 4.37
N LEU A 75 1.50 2.04 4.53
CA LEU A 75 0.78 2.58 5.70
C LEU A 75 1.25 1.98 7.04
N GLN A 76 1.92 0.83 7.00
CA GLN A 76 2.49 0.18 8.18
C GLN A 76 3.80 0.83 8.65
N ARG A 77 4.34 1.82 7.95
CA ARG A 77 5.52 2.57 8.39
C ARG A 77 5.31 3.25 9.74
N ASP A 78 6.39 3.48 10.45
CA ASP A 78 6.36 4.06 11.80
C ASP A 78 6.18 5.59 11.77
N ASP A 79 6.77 6.27 10.78
CA ASP A 79 6.68 7.72 10.67
C ASP A 79 5.23 8.19 10.41
N HIS A 80 4.75 9.10 11.26
CA HIS A 80 3.43 9.69 11.16
C HIS A 80 3.29 10.56 9.90
N GLN A 81 4.31 11.34 9.55
CA GLN A 81 4.25 12.25 8.42
C GLN A 81 4.20 11.49 7.10
N GLU A 82 5.10 10.51 6.92
CA GLU A 82 5.05 9.62 5.75
C GLU A 82 3.71 8.89 5.62
N ARG A 83 3.14 8.44 6.75
CA ARG A 83 1.84 7.76 6.76
C ARG A 83 0.72 8.67 6.29
N GLN A 84 0.68 9.93 6.73
CA GLN A 84 -0.31 10.91 6.26
C GLN A 84 -0.16 11.18 4.77
N THR A 85 1.08 11.33 4.28
CA THR A 85 1.35 11.44 2.85
C THR A 85 0.82 10.23 2.10
N ILE A 86 1.09 9.00 2.57
CA ILE A 86 0.61 7.79 1.90
C ILE A 86 -0.91 7.75 1.84
N VAL A 87 -1.60 8.16 2.91
CA VAL A 87 -3.06 8.28 2.90
C VAL A 87 -3.50 9.27 1.82
N TRP A 88 -2.89 10.46 1.75
CA TRP A 88 -3.18 11.44 0.71
C TRP A 88 -2.95 10.89 -0.71
N LEU A 89 -1.85 10.17 -0.93
CA LEU A 89 -1.56 9.51 -2.21
C LEU A 89 -2.60 8.46 -2.58
N LEU A 90 -3.07 7.66 -1.62
CA LEU A 90 -4.13 6.67 -1.85
C LEU A 90 -5.45 7.36 -2.20
N THR A 91 -5.77 8.48 -1.55
CA THR A 91 -6.99 9.26 -1.88
C THR A 91 -6.93 9.89 -3.27
N LEU A 92 -5.76 10.39 -3.69
CA LEU A 92 -5.56 10.92 -5.04
C LEU A 92 -5.60 9.83 -6.11
N LEU A 93 -5.02 8.67 -5.81
CA LEU A 93 -5.02 7.53 -6.71
C LEU A 93 -6.43 6.96 -6.92
N ASN A 94 -7.25 6.95 -5.87
CA ASN A 94 -8.63 6.47 -5.85
C ASN A 94 -8.84 5.11 -6.56
N ASP A 95 -7.92 4.18 -6.34
CA ASP A 95 -7.93 2.87 -6.99
C ASP A 95 -8.85 1.88 -6.25
N ALA A 96 -9.79 1.26 -6.98
CA ALA A 96 -10.77 0.33 -6.44
C ALA A 96 -10.14 -0.94 -5.83
N GLU A 97 -8.96 -1.35 -6.31
CA GLU A 97 -8.26 -2.53 -5.82
C GLU A 97 -7.63 -2.29 -4.43
N SER A 98 -7.34 -1.04 -4.07
CA SER A 98 -6.78 -0.69 -2.76
C SER A 98 -7.81 -0.83 -1.61
N VAL A 99 -9.10 -0.89 -1.96
CA VAL A 99 -10.23 -0.83 -1.02
C VAL A 99 -10.33 -2.06 -0.13
N ALA A 100 -10.25 -3.25 -0.73
CA ALA A 100 -10.34 -4.49 0.04
C ALA A 100 -9.17 -4.64 1.03
N PRO A 101 -7.91 -4.41 0.63
CA PRO A 101 -6.77 -4.33 1.55
C PRO A 101 -6.94 -3.29 2.66
N LEU A 102 -7.38 -2.07 2.33
CA LEU A 102 -7.59 -0.99 3.32
C LEU A 102 -8.71 -1.34 4.31
N ARG A 103 -9.80 -1.96 3.83
CA ARG A 103 -10.91 -2.40 4.68
C ARG A 103 -10.47 -3.52 5.64
N HIS A 104 -9.65 -4.44 5.16
CA HIS A 104 -9.04 -5.45 6.03
C HIS A 104 -8.16 -4.80 7.09
N MET A 105 -7.24 -3.91 6.69
CA MET A 105 -6.34 -3.22 7.62
C MET A 105 -7.08 -2.39 8.67
N SER A 106 -8.15 -1.69 8.29
CA SER A 106 -9.00 -0.90 9.19
C SER A 106 -9.59 -1.76 10.33
N ARG A 107 -9.96 -3.01 10.03
CA ARG A 107 -10.63 -3.93 10.96
C ARG A 107 -9.68 -4.86 11.72
N ASP A 108 -8.44 -5.00 11.28
CA ASP A 108 -7.48 -5.92 11.86
C ASP A 108 -6.99 -5.41 13.23
N SER A 109 -7.45 -6.05 14.31
CA SER A 109 -7.10 -5.71 15.69
C SER A 109 -5.63 -5.95 16.03
N LYS A 110 -4.90 -6.72 15.21
CA LYS A 110 -3.46 -6.96 15.38
C LYS A 110 -2.63 -5.76 14.96
N LEU A 111 -3.17 -4.88 14.12
CA LEU A 111 -2.46 -3.69 13.65
C LEU A 111 -2.50 -2.56 14.68
N PRO A 112 -1.43 -1.75 14.77
CA PRO A 112 -1.40 -0.56 15.62
C PRO A 112 -2.59 0.36 15.32
N ARG A 113 -3.13 0.99 16.37
CA ARG A 113 -4.25 1.93 16.24
C ARG A 113 -4.00 3.03 15.18
N PRO A 114 -2.80 3.64 15.07
CA PRO A 114 -2.54 4.65 14.05
C PRO A 114 -2.70 4.10 12.62
N VAL A 115 -2.19 2.90 12.35
CA VAL A 115 -2.30 2.24 11.02
C VAL A 115 -3.77 2.02 10.66
N ARG A 116 -4.57 1.51 11.61
CA ARG A 116 -6.00 1.27 11.41
C ARG A 116 -6.74 2.56 11.07
N LEU A 117 -6.50 3.63 11.84
CA LEU A 117 -7.12 4.94 11.62
C LEU A 117 -6.72 5.52 10.27
N SER A 118 -5.45 5.42 9.87
CA SER A 118 -5.00 5.87 8.56
C SER A 118 -5.67 5.09 7.42
N ALA A 119 -5.86 3.78 7.57
CA ALA A 119 -6.60 2.99 6.60
C ALA A 119 -8.08 3.40 6.52
N SER A 120 -8.73 3.66 7.66
CA SER A 120 -10.09 4.19 7.69
C SER A 120 -10.19 5.58 7.04
N LEU A 121 -9.20 6.45 7.27
CA LEU A 121 -9.15 7.79 6.71
C LEU A 121 -8.93 7.78 5.20
N ALA A 122 -8.08 6.87 4.70
CA ALA A 122 -7.92 6.66 3.26
C ALA A 122 -9.24 6.22 2.61
N LEU A 123 -9.94 5.25 3.19
CA LEU A 123 -11.26 4.81 2.71
C LEU A 123 -12.29 5.94 2.69
N ALA A 124 -12.30 6.78 3.73
CA ALA A 124 -13.18 7.94 3.81
C ALA A 124 -12.84 8.97 2.72
N GLY A 125 -11.55 9.27 2.52
CA GLY A 125 -11.10 10.20 1.48
C GLY A 125 -11.32 9.70 0.05
N MET A 126 -11.42 8.38 -0.16
CA MET A 126 -11.83 7.78 -1.43
C MET A 126 -13.36 7.80 -1.65
N GLY A 127 -14.15 8.27 -0.68
CA GLY A 127 -15.62 8.22 -0.73
C GLY A 127 -16.19 6.82 -0.54
N ILE A 128 -15.42 5.87 -0.02
CA ILE A 128 -15.85 4.48 0.19
C ILE A 128 -16.27 4.32 1.64
N THR A 129 -17.31 5.06 1.99
CA THR A 129 -17.95 4.97 3.29
C THR A 129 -19.30 4.26 3.15
N PRO A 130 -19.70 3.43 4.14
CA PRO A 130 -21.00 2.77 4.11
C PRO A 130 -22.15 3.77 3.95
N GLU A 131 -22.01 4.98 4.50
CA GLU A 131 -22.98 6.06 4.39
C GLU A 131 -23.20 6.53 2.93
N MET A 132 -22.16 6.52 2.09
CA MET A 132 -22.27 6.92 0.68
C MET A 132 -22.92 5.82 -0.19
N ILE A 133 -22.65 4.56 0.14
CA ILE A 133 -23.24 3.40 -0.53
C ILE A 133 -24.75 3.30 -0.21
N ASP A 134 -25.14 3.59 1.03
CA ASP A 134 -26.56 3.60 1.45
C ASP A 134 -27.33 4.82 0.91
N SER A 135 -26.67 5.96 0.70
CA SER A 135 -27.33 7.18 0.16
C SER A 135 -27.80 7.04 -1.29
N HIS A 136 -27.22 6.12 -2.07
CA HIS A 136 -27.66 5.82 -3.45
C HIS A 136 -28.83 4.82 -3.51
N ARG A 137 -29.27 4.30 -2.36
CA ARG A 137 -30.42 3.39 -2.23
C ARG A 137 -31.68 4.09 -1.74
N GLN A 138 -31.79 5.42 -1.80
CA GLN A 138 -33.09 6.05 -1.64
C GLN A 138 -33.94 5.76 -2.88
N PRO A 139 -35.01 4.94 -2.77
CA PRO A 139 -35.93 4.78 -3.90
C PRO A 139 -36.55 6.15 -4.15
N ARG A 140 -36.41 6.64 -5.38
CA ARG A 140 -37.15 7.81 -5.84
C ARG A 140 -38.63 7.47 -5.70
N LEU A 141 -39.23 7.91 -4.60
CA LEU A 141 -40.68 7.92 -4.43
C LEU A 141 -41.19 8.95 -5.44
N TYR A 142 -41.57 8.46 -6.62
CA TYR A 142 -42.35 9.23 -7.56
C TYR A 142 -43.68 9.53 -6.87
N ALA A 143 -43.87 10.77 -6.44
CA ALA A 143 -45.19 11.28 -6.10
C ALA A 143 -45.99 11.30 -7.40
N ILE A 144 -46.92 10.35 -7.52
CA ILE A 144 -47.98 10.40 -8.53
C ILE A 144 -48.97 11.46 -8.02
N SER A 145 -49.11 12.56 -8.77
CA SER A 145 -50.20 13.53 -8.65
C SER A 145 -50.99 13.53 -9.94
#